data_AF-V4N8H9-F1
#
_entry.id   AF-V4N8H9-F1
#
_cell.length_a   1.000
_cell.length_b   1.000
_cell.length_c   1.000
_cell.angle_alpha   90.00
_cell.angle_beta   90.00
_cell.angle_gamma   90.00
#
_symmetry.space_group_name_H-M   'P 1'
#
loop_
_entity.id
_entity.type
_entity.pdbx_description
1 polymer ?
#
loop_
_entity_poly.entity_id
_entity_poly.type
_entity_poly.pdbx_seq_one_letter_code
_entity_poly.pdbx_strand_id
1 'polypeptide(L)'
;GYLNCQYTQIEALEKDKNPHFIVEVITLYFRDSPNVIAALEHEFIGAIKISSELTKANTFLQAGNIEGIKAALRDIKKEHSELRAKFETYFQLLQFVCQLMRQAGPVEQAVNSS
;
A
#
# COMPACT_ATOMS: atom_id res chain seq x y z
N GLY A 1 -16.79 5.24 -11.39
CA GLY A 1 -16.29 4.17 -12.29
C GLY A 1 -14.81 3.96 -12.02
N TYR A 2 -14.21 2.90 -12.56
CA TYR A 2 -12.79 2.56 -12.38
C TYR A 2 -11.83 3.47 -13.16
N LEU A 3 -12.32 4.15 -14.20
CA LEU A 3 -11.54 5.04 -15.07
C LEU A 3 -12.16 6.44 -15.05
N ASN A 4 -11.33 7.47 -15.21
CA ASN A 4 -11.74 8.87 -15.30
C ASN A 4 -11.43 9.45 -16.70
N CYS A 5 -11.63 10.76 -16.89
CA CYS A 5 -11.42 11.45 -18.17
C CYS A 5 -9.98 11.37 -18.73
N GLN A 6 -8.98 10.96 -17.95
CA GLN A 6 -7.63 10.73 -18.45
C GLN A 6 -7.58 9.52 -19.39
N TYR A 7 -8.42 8.51 -19.17
CA TYR A 7 -8.47 7.34 -20.04
C TYR A 7 -8.93 7.70 -21.45
N THR A 8 -9.87 8.64 -21.58
CA THR A 8 -10.32 9.17 -22.88
C THR A 8 -9.19 9.83 -23.66
N GLN A 9 -8.20 10.41 -22.98
CA GLN A 9 -7.01 10.96 -23.64
C GLN A 9 -6.11 9.84 -24.19
N ILE A 10 -6.00 8.72 -23.46
CA ILE A 10 -5.25 7.53 -23.90
C ILE A 10 -5.93 6.91 -25.13
N GLU A 11 -7.27 6.79 -25.13
CA GLU A 11 -8.04 6.33 -26.31
C GLU A 11 -7.86 7.25 -27.52
N ALA A 12 -7.84 8.57 -27.32
CA ALA A 12 -7.62 9.53 -28.41
C ALA A 12 -6.20 9.48 -29.02
N LEU A 13 -5.25 8.83 -28.34
CA LEU A 13 -3.89 8.58 -28.87
C LEU A 13 -3.82 7.34 -29.77
N GLU A 14 -4.84 6.46 -29.74
CA GLU A 14 -5.01 5.36 -30.68
C GLU A 14 -5.46 5.88 -32.05
N LYS A 15 -4.57 6.61 -32.74
CA LYS A 15 -4.82 7.13 -34.09
C LYS A 15 -4.31 6.14 -35.12
N ASP A 16 -5.21 5.48 -35.86
CA ASP A 16 -5.11 4.79 -37.18
C ASP A 16 -3.83 4.03 -37.61
N LYS A 17 -2.77 3.95 -36.79
CA LYS A 17 -1.44 3.40 -37.15
C LYS A 17 -0.84 2.48 -36.09
N ASN A 18 -1.46 2.36 -34.91
CA ASN A 18 -1.05 1.36 -33.92
C ASN A 18 -2.29 0.80 -33.18
N PRO A 19 -2.96 -0.22 -33.74
CA PRO A 19 -4.13 -0.86 -33.12
C PRO A 19 -3.79 -1.66 -31.85
N HIS A 20 -2.53 -1.64 -31.41
CA HIS A 20 -2.06 -2.28 -30.18
C HIS A 20 -1.63 -1.28 -29.12
N PHE A 21 -1.72 0.03 -29.38
CA PHE A 21 -1.26 1.06 -28.45
C PHE A 21 -1.95 0.95 -27.08
N ILE A 22 -3.28 0.82 -27.06
CA ILE A 22 -4.04 0.70 -25.82
C ILE A 22 -3.68 -0.59 -25.08
N VAL A 23 -3.57 -1.70 -25.83
CA VAL A 23 -3.17 -3.00 -25.28
C VAL A 23 -1.76 -2.92 -24.67
N GLU A 24 -0.83 -2.25 -25.34
CA GLU A 24 0.54 -2.06 -24.85
C GLU A 24 0.56 -1.19 -23.59
N VAL A 25 -0.12 -0.04 -23.58
CA VAL A 25 -0.20 0.84 -22.39
C VAL A 25 -0.81 0.11 -21.20
N ILE A 26 -1.90 -0.63 -21.40
CA ILE A 26 -2.53 -1.42 -20.34
C ILE A 26 -1.60 -2.54 -19.86
N THR A 27 -0.90 -3.21 -20.79
CA THR A 27 0.07 -4.26 -20.46
C THR A 27 1.22 -3.70 -19.64
N LEU A 28 1.77 -2.54 -20.03
CA LEU A 28 2.83 -1.84 -19.30
C LEU A 28 2.35 -1.46 -17.89
N TYR A 29 1.14 -0.89 -17.77
CA TYR A 29 0.57 -0.52 -16.48
C TYR A 29 0.46 -1.71 -15.52
N PHE A 30 -0.13 -2.82 -15.96
CA PHE A 30 -0.30 -4.00 -15.10
C PHE A 30 1.02 -4.72 -14.82
N ARG A 31 1.98 -4.66 -15.74
CA ARG A 31 3.32 -5.22 -15.54
C ARG A 31 4.12 -4.43 -14.50
N ASP A 32 4.04 -3.09 -14.55
CA ASP A 32 4.95 -2.24 -13.79
C ASP A 32 4.34 -1.76 -12.45
N SER A 33 3.01 -1.67 -12.33
CA SER A 33 2.32 -1.20 -11.11
C SER A 33 2.63 -1.98 -9.83
N PRO A 34 2.82 -3.31 -9.81
CA PRO A 34 3.19 -4.03 -8.59
C PRO A 34 4.53 -3.58 -8.01
N ASN A 35 5.49 -3.21 -8.88
CA ASN A 35 6.81 -2.72 -8.46
C ASN A 35 6.70 -1.33 -7.83
N VAL A 36 5.88 -0.46 -8.40
CA VAL A 36 5.62 0.88 -7.84
C VAL A 36 4.94 0.76 -6.48
N ILE A 37 3.92 -0.10 -6.36
CA ILE A 37 3.24 -0.35 -5.08
C ILE A 37 4.22 -0.89 -4.04
N ALA A 38 5.04 -1.88 -4.40
CA ALA A 38 6.03 -2.44 -3.50
C ALA A 38 7.08 -1.42 -3.04
N ALA A 39 7.50 -0.51 -3.94
CA ALA A 39 8.39 0.59 -3.60
C ALA A 39 7.73 1.56 -2.61
N LEU A 40 6.46 1.92 -2.84
CA LEU A 40 5.70 2.76 -1.90
C LEU A 40 5.57 2.10 -0.52
N GLU A 41 5.24 0.80 -0.46
CA GLU A 41 5.13 0.05 0.79
C GLU A 41 6.47 -0.01 1.54
N HIS A 42 7.58 -0.19 0.82
CA HIS A 42 8.90 -0.27 1.42
C HIS A 42 9.42 1.10 1.88
N GLU A 43 9.41 2.11 1.01
CA GLU A 43 10.05 3.41 1.29
C GLU A 43 9.22 4.31 2.22
N PHE A 44 7.89 4.30 2.11
CA PHE A 44 7.06 5.21 2.89
C PHE A 44 6.63 4.62 4.23
N ILE A 45 6.32 3.32 4.26
CA ILE A 45 5.78 2.64 5.43
C ILE A 45 6.82 1.76 6.13
N GLY A 46 7.91 1.39 5.44
CA GLY A 46 8.90 0.47 5.98
C GLY A 46 8.40 -0.97 6.07
N ALA A 47 7.47 -1.39 5.19
CA ALA A 47 6.85 -2.72 5.21
C ALA A 47 7.77 -3.82 4.68
N ILE A 48 8.94 -4.00 5.29
CA ILE A 48 10.06 -4.85 4.85
C ILE A 48 9.61 -6.29 4.56
N LYS A 49 8.75 -6.86 5.41
CA LYS A 49 8.28 -8.25 5.24
C LYS A 49 7.41 -8.43 3.99
N ILE A 50 6.51 -7.49 3.71
CA ILE A 50 5.67 -7.53 2.50
C ILE A 50 6.56 -7.44 1.27
N SER A 51 7.53 -6.51 1.27
CA SER A 51 8.50 -6.33 0.18
C SER A 51 9.36 -7.59 -0.08
N SER A 52 9.79 -8.28 0.98
CA SER A 52 10.50 -9.58 0.88
C SER A 52 9.65 -10.64 0.18
N GLU A 53 8.39 -10.80 0.58
CA GLU A 53 7.50 -11.80 -0.05
C GLU A 53 7.15 -11.42 -1.50
N LEU A 54 7.06 -10.13 -1.81
CA LEU A 54 6.83 -9.63 -3.17
C LEU A 54 8.03 -9.90 -4.08
N THR A 55 9.25 -9.78 -3.55
CA THR A 55 10.49 -10.17 -4.26
C THR A 55 10.53 -11.67 -4.54
N LYS A 56 10.11 -12.51 -3.59
CA LYS A 56 9.97 -13.96 -3.81
C LYS A 56 8.91 -14.28 -4.87
N ALA A 57 7.74 -13.64 -4.81
CA ALA A 57 6.68 -13.80 -5.80
C ALA A 57 7.18 -13.45 -7.20
N ASN A 58 7.94 -12.37 -7.36
CA ASN A 58 8.56 -12.00 -8.64
C ASN A 58 9.55 -13.07 -9.12
N THR A 59 10.38 -13.60 -8.22
CA THR A 59 11.31 -14.69 -8.58
C THR A 59 10.56 -15.93 -9.10
N PHE A 60 9.44 -16.30 -8.47
CA PHE A 60 8.60 -17.40 -8.94
C PHE A 60 7.88 -17.08 -10.26
N LEU A 61 7.47 -15.83 -10.48
CA LEU A 61 6.92 -15.36 -11.76
C LEU A 61 7.91 -15.53 -12.90
N GLN A 62 9.15 -15.08 -12.72
CA GLN A 62 10.22 -15.24 -13.73
C GLN A 62 10.52 -16.72 -14.01
N ALA A 63 10.39 -17.58 -13.00
CA ALA A 63 10.59 -19.03 -13.13
C ALA A 63 9.36 -19.78 -13.67
N GLY A 64 8.23 -19.12 -13.91
CA GLY A 64 6.96 -19.78 -14.31
C GLY A 64 6.39 -20.73 -13.24
N ASN A 65 6.81 -20.59 -11.97
CA ASN A 65 6.42 -21.48 -10.89
C ASN A 65 5.10 -21.04 -10.24
N ILE A 66 3.98 -21.53 -10.78
CA ILE A 66 2.62 -21.15 -10.36
C ILE A 66 2.36 -21.46 -8.87
N GLU A 67 2.81 -22.60 -8.36
CA GLU A 67 2.57 -22.97 -6.96
C GLU A 67 3.39 -22.10 -5.99
N GLY A 68 4.63 -21.75 -6.37
CA GLY A 68 5.46 -20.79 -5.65
C GLY A 68 4.82 -19.40 -5.60
N ILE A 69 4.28 -18.92 -6.73
CA ILE A 69 3.55 -17.64 -6.80
C ILE A 69 2.34 -17.67 -5.86
N LYS A 70 1.52 -18.73 -5.90
CA LYS A 70 0.36 -18.87 -5.03
C LYS A 70 0.74 -18.88 -3.54
N ALA A 71 1.84 -19.53 -3.19
CA ALA A 71 2.35 -19.54 -1.82
C ALA A 71 2.78 -18.12 -1.39
N ALA A 72 3.64 -17.47 -2.17
CA ALA A 72 4.09 -16.10 -1.88
C ALA A 72 2.91 -15.12 -1.78
N LEU A 73 1.88 -15.25 -2.62
CA LEU A 73 0.67 -14.43 -2.54
C LEU A 73 -0.14 -14.65 -1.25
N ARG A 74 -0.16 -15.88 -0.70
CA ARG A 74 -0.77 -16.13 0.61
C ARG A 74 0.02 -15.43 1.71
N ASP A 75 1.34 -15.49 1.65
CA ASP A 75 2.23 -14.90 2.65
C ASP A 75 2.18 -13.36 2.60
N ILE A 76 2.17 -12.75 1.41
CA ILE A 76 1.94 -11.30 1.22
C ILE A 76 0.63 -10.87 1.90
N LYS A 77 -0.47 -11.59 1.64
CA LYS A 77 -1.79 -11.27 2.25
C LYS A 77 -1.77 -11.37 3.77
N LYS A 78 -1.07 -12.38 4.30
CA LYS A 78 -0.91 -12.57 5.74
C LYS A 78 -0.12 -11.40 6.36
N GLU A 79 1.06 -11.09 5.84
CA GLU A 79 1.91 -10.02 6.35
C GLU A 79 1.23 -8.65 6.24
N HIS A 80 0.51 -8.38 5.16
CA HIS A 80 -0.29 -7.17 5.02
C HIS A 80 -1.41 -7.09 6.07
N SER A 81 -2.08 -8.20 6.37
CA SER A 81 -3.14 -8.25 7.40
C SER A 81 -2.57 -8.04 8.80
N GLU A 82 -1.41 -8.62 9.11
CA GLU A 82 -0.71 -8.44 10.38
C GLU A 82 -0.25 -6.99 10.58
N LEU A 83 0.33 -6.37 9.54
CA LEU A 83 0.74 -4.97 9.59
C LEU A 83 -0.47 -4.05 9.81
N ARG A 84 -1.58 -4.30 9.12
CA ARG A 84 -2.83 -3.57 9.31
C ARG A 84 -3.35 -3.68 10.76
N ALA A 85 -3.34 -4.88 11.34
CA ALA A 85 -3.76 -5.08 12.72
C ALA A 85 -2.89 -4.30 13.71
N LYS A 86 -1.58 -4.26 13.49
CA LYS A 86 -0.66 -3.47 14.33
C LYS A 86 -0.94 -1.97 14.25
N PHE A 87 -1.22 -1.44 13.06
CA PHE A 87 -1.59 -0.03 12.90
C PHE A 87 -2.93 0.28 13.56
N GLU A 88 -3.91 -0.62 13.43
CA GLU A 88 -5.20 -0.45 14.10
C GLU A 88 -5.03 -0.35 15.63
N THR A 89 -4.26 -1.26 16.24
CA THR A 89 -3.95 -1.18 17.67
C THR A 89 -3.20 0.11 18.02
N TYR A 90 -2.22 0.51 17.22
CA TYR A 90 -1.49 1.76 17.45
C TYR A 90 -2.40 2.99 17.39
N PHE A 91 -3.29 3.07 16.40
CA PHE A 91 -4.25 4.17 16.27
C PHE A 91 -5.25 4.21 17.42
N GLN A 92 -5.72 3.04 17.88
CA GLN A 92 -6.58 2.94 19.06
C GLN A 92 -5.88 3.46 20.33
N LEU A 93 -4.61 3.09 20.54
CA LEU A 93 -3.81 3.59 21.66
C LEU A 93 -3.61 5.11 21.58
N LEU A 94 -3.29 5.65 20.40
CA LEU A 94 -3.18 7.10 20.21
C LEU A 94 -4.48 7.84 20.53
N GLN A 95 -5.61 7.30 20.07
CA GLN A 95 -6.92 7.88 20.38
C GLN A 95 -7.19 7.87 21.88
N PHE A 96 -6.87 6.77 22.56
CA PHE A 96 -7.02 6.65 24.01
C PHE A 96 -6.14 7.67 24.75
N VAL A 97 -4.87 7.83 24.37
CA VAL A 97 -3.97 8.84 24.94
C VAL A 97 -4.54 10.25 24.74
N CYS A 98 -5.02 10.58 23.54
CA CYS A 98 -5.66 11.88 23.28
C CYS A 98 -6.90 12.12 24.16
N GLN A 99 -7.70 11.09 24.44
CA GLN A 99 -8.86 11.19 25.34
C GLN A 99 -8.43 11.43 26.79
N LEU A 100 -7.36 10.76 27.26
CA LEU A 100 -6.82 11.01 28.60
C LEU A 100 -6.26 12.42 28.75
N MET A 101 -5.54 12.91 27.74
CA MET A 101 -4.99 14.28 27.73
C MET A 101 -6.08 15.36 27.78
N ARG A 102 -7.28 15.08 27.26
CA ARG A 102 -8.44 15.98 27.36
C ARG A 102 -9.11 15.95 28.75
N GLN A 103 -8.98 14.85 29.49
CA GLN A 103 -9.58 14.67 30.82
C GLN A 103 -8.68 15.18 31.95
N ALA A 104 -7.36 15.13 31.75
CA ALA A 104 -6.40 15.79 32.62
C ALA A 104 -6.45 17.31 32.37
N GLY A 105 -7.32 18.03 33.09
CA GLY A 105 -7.38 19.50 33.05
C GLY A 105 -6.03 20.14 33.41
N PRO A 106 -5.81 21.45 33.11
CA PRO A 106 -4.52 22.09 33.35
C PRO A 106 -4.19 22.05 34.84
N VAL A 107 -3.02 21.50 35.17
CA VAL A 107 -2.41 21.59 36.51
C VAL A 107 -1.92 23.03 36.67
N GLU A 108 -2.83 23.96 36.90
CA GLU A 108 -2.44 25.24 37.48
C GLU A 108 -1.99 24.99 38.91
N GLN A 109 -0.73 25.33 39.13
CA GLN A 109 -0.02 25.24 40.38
C GLN A 109 -0.86 25.86 41.50
N ALA A 110 -1.24 25.03 42.48
CA ALA A 110 -1.51 25.50 43.82
C ALA A 110 -0.19 26.03 44.43
N VAL A 111 0.25 27.21 43.99
CA VAL A 111 1.19 28.03 44.74
C VAL A 111 0.37 28.86 45.72
N ASN A 112 0.31 28.30 46.94
CA ASN A 112 0.28 29.01 48.20
C ASN A 112 0.30 30.56 48.11
N SER A 113 -0.78 31.19 48.53
CA SER A 113 -0.72 32.56 49.02
C SER A 113 -1.27 32.58 50.44
N SER A 114 -0.37 32.97 51.35
CA SER A 114 -0.56 33.18 52.78
C SER A 114 -1.57 34.27 53.10
#